data_AF-L0IFR5-F1
#
_entry.id   AF-L0IFR5-F1
#
_cell.length_a   1.000
_cell.length_b   1.000
_cell.length_c   1.000
_cell.angle_alpha   90.00
_cell.angle_beta   90.00
_cell.angle_gamma   90.00
#
_symmetry.space_group_name_H-M   'P 1'
#
loop_
_entity.id
_entity.type
_entity.pdbx_description
1 polymer ?
#
loop_
_entity_poly.entity_id
_entity_poly.type
_entity_poly.pdbx_seq_one_letter_code
_entity_poly.pdbx_strand_id
1 'polypeptide(L)'
;MTEAARIQWHRDADTSPLIRVCWSLGVGTLFGALALIVFGRLLGLAAQVGGQVLLLGALVATGVAVLALAIAGNSAQRLATIVGYLPVVEYTPDEAADTRLKRGIDAAVGAVFVGALIAGFDTLIVGNVGEMLAAATIPLSVVFLLAAVFMRSTGVLDPDEGVLFLYEPEDAIDLEQLSAVSTRSIGGSAIVRLRYRTPDNEYIPGPRRLLLPQRVATELESLVG
;
A
#
# COMPACT_ATOMS: atom_id res chain seq x y z
N MET A 1 8.97 31.78 26.57
CA MET A 1 9.18 30.35 26.27
C MET A 1 8.10 29.97 25.30
N THR A 2 8.47 29.69 24.04
CA THR A 2 7.52 29.20 23.04
C THR A 2 7.32 27.71 23.29
N GLU A 3 6.12 27.34 23.71
CA GLU A 3 5.64 25.95 23.85
C GLU A 3 5.94 25.20 22.55
N ALA A 4 6.74 24.12 22.61
CA ALA A 4 7.14 23.40 21.41
C ALA A 4 5.97 22.53 20.96
N ALA A 5 5.36 22.88 19.83
CA ALA A 5 4.15 22.22 19.37
C ALA A 5 4.37 20.72 19.15
N ARG A 6 3.51 19.89 19.77
CA ARG A 6 3.47 18.43 19.53
C ARG A 6 3.34 18.12 18.05
N ILE A 7 4.14 17.17 17.57
CA ILE A 7 4.17 16.76 16.17
C ILE A 7 3.54 15.38 16.04
N GLN A 8 2.27 15.33 15.64
CA GLN A 8 1.61 14.09 15.25
C GLN A 8 1.93 13.75 13.79
N TRP A 9 2.20 12.48 13.49
CA TRP A 9 2.30 12.02 12.11
C TRP A 9 1.47 10.76 11.86
N HIS A 10 0.96 10.68 10.64
CA HIS A 10 0.23 9.53 10.13
C HIS A 10 0.70 9.23 8.71
N ARG A 11 1.38 8.09 8.53
CA ARG A 11 1.95 7.66 7.26
C ARG A 11 1.30 6.34 6.84
N ASP A 12 0.50 6.39 5.77
CA ASP A 12 -0.13 5.23 5.17
C ASP A 12 -0.27 5.39 3.64
N ALA A 13 -1.09 4.54 3.01
CA ALA A 13 -1.30 4.58 1.57
C ALA A 13 -1.99 5.88 1.09
N ASP A 14 -2.65 6.62 1.97
CA ASP A 14 -3.35 7.85 1.60
C ASP A 14 -2.39 9.06 1.64
N THR A 15 -1.40 9.02 2.53
CA THR A 15 -0.43 10.12 2.72
C THR A 15 0.92 9.89 2.03
N SER A 16 1.27 8.66 1.65
CA SER A 16 2.57 8.34 1.05
C SER A 16 2.44 7.61 -0.31
N PRO A 17 2.91 8.20 -1.42
CA PRO A 17 2.78 7.61 -2.76
C PRO A 17 3.51 6.28 -2.89
N LEU A 18 4.63 6.11 -2.18
CA LEU A 18 5.39 4.85 -2.18
C LEU A 18 4.62 3.71 -1.52
N ILE A 19 3.92 3.99 -0.41
CA ILE A 19 3.08 2.99 0.28
C ILE A 19 1.89 2.67 -0.60
N ARG A 20 1.30 3.69 -1.25
CA ARG A 20 0.21 3.52 -2.21
C ARG A 20 0.60 2.59 -3.36
N VAL A 21 1.79 2.78 -3.94
CA VAL A 21 2.32 1.92 -5.01
C VAL A 21 2.58 0.50 -4.51
N CYS A 22 3.26 0.32 -3.37
CA CYS A 22 3.49 -1.01 -2.81
C CYS A 22 2.17 -1.73 -2.48
N TRP A 23 1.19 -1.01 -1.92
CA TRP A 23 -0.12 -1.55 -1.62
C TRP A 23 -0.89 -1.91 -2.91
N SER A 24 -0.92 -1.01 -3.90
CA SER A 24 -1.56 -1.23 -5.21
C SER A 24 -0.92 -2.41 -5.94
N LEU A 25 0.41 -2.54 -5.93
CA LEU A 25 1.12 -3.67 -6.51
C LEU A 25 0.85 -4.95 -5.72
N GLY A 26 0.86 -4.92 -4.39
CA GLY A 26 0.59 -6.09 -3.56
C GLY A 26 -0.83 -6.64 -3.76
N VAL A 27 -1.84 -5.79 -3.59
CA VAL A 27 -3.25 -6.17 -3.80
C VAL A 27 -3.51 -6.48 -5.27
N GLY A 28 -3.06 -5.61 -6.17
CA GLY A 28 -3.26 -5.76 -7.60
C GLY A 28 -2.62 -7.03 -8.17
N THR A 29 -1.40 -7.37 -7.78
CA THR A 29 -0.75 -8.63 -8.20
C THR A 29 -1.55 -9.84 -7.74
N LEU A 30 -2.05 -9.84 -6.50
CA LEU A 30 -2.85 -10.94 -5.97
C LEU A 30 -4.14 -11.14 -6.78
N PHE A 31 -4.90 -10.06 -6.97
CA PHE A 31 -6.14 -10.11 -7.73
C PHE A 31 -5.92 -10.41 -9.21
N GLY A 32 -4.86 -9.85 -9.81
CA GLY A 32 -4.46 -10.12 -11.19
C GLY A 32 -4.11 -11.60 -11.40
N ALA A 33 -3.32 -12.19 -10.49
CA ALA A 33 -2.99 -13.60 -10.53
C ALA A 33 -4.23 -14.50 -10.40
N LEU A 34 -5.11 -14.20 -9.43
CA LEU A 34 -6.38 -14.94 -9.26
C LEU A 34 -7.28 -14.82 -10.49
N ALA A 35 -7.42 -13.60 -11.04
CA ALA A 35 -8.20 -13.36 -12.24
C ALA A 35 -7.63 -14.16 -13.41
N LEU A 36 -6.31 -14.16 -13.64
CA LEU A 36 -5.69 -14.94 -14.70
C LEU A 36 -5.95 -16.44 -14.55
N ILE A 37 -5.85 -17.00 -13.34
CA ILE A 37 -6.14 -18.42 -13.10
C ILE A 37 -7.61 -18.72 -13.41
N VAL A 38 -8.55 -17.93 -12.88
CA VAL A 38 -9.99 -18.14 -13.08
C VAL A 38 -10.38 -17.95 -14.54
N PHE A 39 -9.99 -16.84 -15.16
CA PHE A 39 -10.31 -16.54 -16.54
C PHE A 39 -9.59 -17.47 -17.53
N GLY A 40 -8.37 -17.93 -17.23
CA GLY A 40 -7.70 -18.97 -18.01
C GLY A 40 -8.53 -20.25 -18.09
N ARG A 41 -9.09 -20.68 -16.95
CA ARG A 41 -9.99 -21.84 -16.90
C ARG A 41 -11.29 -21.60 -17.64
N LEU A 42 -11.90 -20.42 -17.47
CA LEU A 42 -13.12 -20.06 -18.19
C LEU A 42 -12.91 -19.95 -19.70
N LEU A 43 -11.76 -19.43 -20.15
CA LEU A 43 -11.37 -19.40 -21.57
C LEU A 43 -11.21 -20.81 -22.12
N GLY A 44 -10.58 -21.71 -21.36
CA GLY A 44 -10.46 -23.12 -21.72
C GLY A 44 -11.82 -23.79 -21.92
N LEU A 45 -12.78 -23.53 -21.02
CA LEU A 45 -14.15 -24.03 -21.15
C LEU A 45 -14.90 -23.37 -22.32
N ALA A 46 -14.77 -22.05 -22.47
CA ALA A 46 -15.42 -21.30 -23.54
C ALA A 46 -14.92 -21.70 -24.93
N ALA A 47 -13.65 -22.08 -25.06
CA ALA A 47 -13.08 -22.61 -26.31
C ALA A 47 -13.80 -23.89 -26.76
N GLN A 48 -14.23 -24.75 -25.83
CA GLN A 48 -14.94 -25.99 -26.15
C GLN A 48 -16.34 -25.75 -26.74
N VAL A 49 -16.94 -24.58 -26.46
CA VAL A 49 -18.28 -24.20 -26.94
C VAL A 49 -18.24 -23.03 -27.94
N GLY A 50 -17.06 -22.63 -28.42
CA GLY A 50 -16.89 -21.52 -29.37
C GLY A 50 -17.10 -20.10 -28.80
N GLY A 51 -17.22 -19.96 -27.48
CA GLY A 51 -17.49 -18.69 -26.78
C GLY A 51 -16.26 -17.85 -26.43
N GLN A 52 -15.06 -18.26 -26.86
CA GLN A 52 -13.79 -17.66 -26.43
C GLN A 52 -13.68 -16.16 -26.73
N VAL A 53 -14.14 -15.73 -27.92
CA VAL A 53 -14.07 -14.32 -28.35
C VAL A 53 -14.92 -13.41 -27.45
N LEU A 54 -16.10 -13.89 -27.02
CA LEU A 54 -16.99 -13.14 -26.14
C LEU A 54 -16.35 -12.91 -24.77
N LEU A 55 -15.72 -13.95 -24.21
CA LEU A 55 -15.08 -13.88 -22.90
C LEU A 55 -13.83 -12.97 -22.93
N LEU A 56 -13.03 -13.05 -23.99
CA LEU A 56 -11.90 -12.13 -24.22
C LEU A 56 -12.38 -10.68 -24.33
N GLY A 57 -13.46 -10.43 -25.10
CA GLY A 57 -14.04 -9.11 -25.24
C GLY A 57 -14.49 -8.52 -23.91
N ALA A 58 -15.14 -9.33 -23.07
CA ALA A 58 -15.57 -8.91 -21.73
C ALA A 58 -14.37 -8.56 -20.82
N LEU A 59 -13.30 -9.34 -20.88
CA LEU A 59 -12.09 -9.11 -20.08
C LEU A 59 -11.39 -7.80 -20.49
N VAL A 60 -11.24 -7.57 -21.80
CA VAL A 60 -10.67 -6.33 -22.33
C VAL A 60 -11.53 -5.12 -21.97
N ALA A 61 -12.86 -5.21 -22.16
CA ALA A 61 -13.79 -4.14 -21.80
C ALA A 61 -13.70 -3.77 -20.31
N THR A 62 -13.56 -4.78 -19.43
CA THR A 62 -13.39 -4.57 -17.99
C THR A 62 -12.08 -3.83 -17.69
N GLY A 63 -10.97 -4.24 -18.31
CA GLY A 63 -9.68 -3.56 -18.16
C GLY A 63 -9.73 -2.09 -18.60
N VAL A 64 -10.36 -1.82 -19.75
CA VAL A 64 -10.57 -0.44 -20.25
C VAL A 64 -11.42 0.38 -19.29
N ALA A 65 -12.50 -0.20 -18.74
CA ALA A 65 -13.34 0.48 -17.77
C ALA A 65 -12.57 0.87 -16.49
N VAL A 66 -11.73 -0.03 -15.97
CA VAL A 66 -10.85 0.25 -14.82
C VAL A 66 -9.88 1.40 -15.12
N LEU A 67 -9.22 1.37 -16.27
CA LEU A 67 -8.31 2.44 -16.68
C LEU A 67 -9.04 3.78 -16.86
N ALA A 68 -10.23 3.76 -17.45
CA ALA A 68 -11.07 4.95 -17.60
C ALA A 68 -11.48 5.54 -16.24
N LEU A 69 -11.84 4.70 -15.26
CA LEU A 69 -12.15 5.10 -13.89
C LEU A 69 -10.93 5.70 -13.17
N ALA A 70 -9.75 5.15 -13.40
CA ALA A 70 -8.49 5.64 -12.82
C ALA A 70 -8.07 7.01 -13.36
N ILE A 71 -8.30 7.26 -14.65
CA ILE A 71 -8.00 8.55 -15.31
C ILE A 71 -9.06 9.61 -14.96
N ALA A 72 -10.32 9.20 -14.80
CA ALA A 72 -11.40 10.11 -14.44
C ALA A 72 -11.26 10.55 -12.98
N GLY A 73 -10.89 11.82 -12.73
CA GLY A 73 -10.77 12.39 -11.38
C GLY A 73 -12.06 12.48 -10.55
N ASN A 74 -13.21 11.99 -11.07
CA ASN A 74 -14.50 11.94 -10.37
C ASN A 74 -15.10 10.52 -10.39
N SER A 75 -14.27 9.53 -10.08
CA SER A 75 -14.62 8.11 -10.12
C SER A 75 -15.73 7.75 -9.12
N ALA A 76 -15.74 8.38 -7.93
CA ALA A 76 -16.71 8.12 -6.88
C ALA A 76 -18.14 8.52 -7.25
N GLN A 77 -18.32 9.72 -7.77
CA GLN A 77 -19.64 10.17 -8.16
C GLN A 77 -20.19 9.41 -9.37
N ARG A 78 -19.31 9.02 -10.31
CA ARG A 78 -19.70 8.19 -11.46
C ARG A 78 -20.07 6.77 -11.05
N LEU A 79 -19.33 6.18 -10.11
CA LEU A 79 -19.66 4.86 -9.59
C LEU A 79 -20.95 4.88 -8.77
N ALA A 80 -21.16 5.91 -7.93
CA ALA A 80 -22.43 6.13 -7.22
C ALA A 80 -23.61 6.23 -8.20
N THR A 81 -23.41 6.93 -9.32
CA THR A 81 -24.42 7.04 -10.38
C THR A 81 -24.74 5.67 -10.99
N ILE A 82 -23.75 4.84 -11.28
CA ILE A 82 -23.95 3.50 -11.88
C ILE A 82 -24.58 2.52 -10.87
N VAL A 83 -24.06 2.52 -9.63
CA VAL A 83 -24.53 1.64 -8.55
C VAL A 83 -25.92 2.04 -8.06
N GLY A 84 -26.27 3.32 -8.13
CA GLY A 84 -27.62 3.81 -7.84
C GLY A 84 -28.71 3.26 -8.77
N TYR A 85 -28.34 2.71 -9.93
CA TYR A 85 -29.25 1.96 -10.81
C TYR A 85 -29.37 0.47 -10.44
N LEU A 86 -28.51 -0.06 -9.57
CA LEU A 86 -28.59 -1.44 -9.10
C LEU A 86 -29.49 -1.51 -7.85
N PRO A 87 -30.61 -2.25 -7.89
CA PRO A 87 -31.60 -2.29 -6.80
C PRO A 87 -31.11 -3.01 -5.52
N VAL A 88 -29.83 -3.38 -5.41
CA VAL A 88 -29.28 -4.26 -4.37
C VAL A 88 -28.20 -3.58 -3.51
N VAL A 89 -27.73 -2.39 -3.89
CA VAL A 89 -26.59 -1.74 -3.22
C VAL A 89 -26.92 -0.28 -2.90
N GLU A 90 -27.23 0.00 -1.65
CA GLU A 90 -27.27 1.36 -1.13
C GLU A 90 -25.83 1.88 -1.01
N TYR A 91 -25.40 2.70 -1.97
CA TYR A 91 -24.10 3.37 -1.93
C TYR A 91 -24.30 4.83 -1.53
N THR A 92 -23.89 5.17 -0.29
CA THR A 92 -23.80 6.55 0.17
C THR A 92 -22.35 7.02 0.05
N PRO A 93 -22.07 8.08 -0.73
CA PRO A 93 -20.73 8.65 -0.80
C PRO A 93 -20.45 9.43 0.49
N ASP A 94 -19.66 8.85 1.38
CA ASP A 94 -19.00 9.54 2.50
C ASP A 94 -17.46 9.53 2.30
N GLU A 95 -16.72 10.28 3.12
CA GLU A 95 -15.25 10.37 2.99
C GLU A 95 -14.56 8.99 3.12
N ALA A 96 -15.15 8.07 3.89
CA ALA A 96 -14.65 6.72 4.05
C ALA A 96 -14.89 5.86 2.81
N ALA A 97 -16.04 5.99 2.15
CA ALA A 97 -16.39 5.33 0.91
C ALA A 97 -15.54 5.84 -0.25
N ASP A 98 -15.25 7.14 -0.30
CA ASP A 98 -14.33 7.75 -1.26
C ASP A 98 -12.91 7.18 -1.12
N THR A 99 -12.43 7.04 0.11
CA THR A 99 -11.11 6.47 0.41
C THR A 99 -11.04 4.99 0.03
N ARG A 100 -12.06 4.20 0.40
CA ARG A 100 -12.17 2.78 0.01
C ARG A 100 -12.23 2.61 -1.49
N LEU A 101 -12.95 3.48 -2.19
CA LEU A 101 -13.05 3.41 -3.64
C LEU A 101 -11.74 3.77 -4.33
N LYS A 102 -11.04 4.83 -3.90
CA LYS A 102 -9.71 5.16 -4.42
C LYS A 102 -8.76 3.97 -4.30
N ARG A 103 -8.73 3.34 -3.13
CA ARG A 103 -7.97 2.10 -2.90
C ARG A 103 -8.43 0.95 -3.80
N GLY A 104 -9.74 0.77 -3.97
CA GLY A 104 -10.29 -0.24 -4.89
C GLY A 104 -9.85 -0.03 -6.34
N ILE A 105 -9.87 1.21 -6.82
CA ILE A 105 -9.40 1.58 -8.16
C ILE A 105 -7.88 1.35 -8.27
N ASP A 106 -7.10 1.75 -7.28
CA ASP A 106 -5.65 1.52 -7.28
C ASP A 106 -5.30 0.03 -7.34
N ALA A 107 -6.04 -0.80 -6.59
CA ALA A 107 -5.89 -2.25 -6.65
C ALA A 107 -6.28 -2.82 -8.02
N ALA A 108 -7.39 -2.36 -8.59
CA ALA A 108 -7.84 -2.78 -9.91
C ALA A 108 -6.86 -2.38 -11.02
N VAL A 109 -6.30 -1.17 -10.95
CA VAL A 109 -5.23 -0.71 -11.88
C VAL A 109 -4.00 -1.58 -11.75
N GLY A 110 -3.57 -1.88 -10.51
CA GLY A 110 -2.47 -2.80 -10.25
C GLY A 110 -2.72 -4.19 -10.85
N ALA A 111 -3.95 -4.71 -10.74
CA ALA A 111 -4.34 -5.99 -11.31
C ALA A 111 -4.33 -5.99 -12.85
N VAL A 112 -4.84 -4.92 -13.48
CA VAL A 112 -4.80 -4.77 -14.95
C VAL A 112 -3.36 -4.68 -15.43
N PHE A 113 -2.51 -3.90 -14.76
CA PHE A 113 -1.11 -3.74 -15.12
C PHE A 113 -0.33 -5.07 -15.05
N VAL A 114 -0.44 -5.78 -13.92
CA VAL A 114 0.24 -7.06 -13.72
C VAL A 114 -0.33 -8.13 -14.64
N GLY A 115 -1.65 -8.15 -14.82
CA GLY A 115 -2.32 -9.06 -15.76
C GLY A 115 -1.82 -8.87 -17.19
N ALA A 116 -1.68 -7.63 -17.64
CA ALA A 116 -1.13 -7.30 -18.95
C ALA A 116 0.36 -7.69 -19.08
N LEU A 117 1.17 -7.52 -18.03
CA LEU A 117 2.56 -7.99 -18.02
C LEU A 117 2.64 -9.50 -18.16
N ILE A 118 1.90 -10.26 -17.33
CA ILE A 118 1.91 -11.73 -17.37
C ILE A 118 1.41 -12.23 -18.73
N ALA A 119 0.31 -11.68 -19.25
CA ALA A 119 -0.20 -12.03 -20.57
C ALA A 119 0.80 -11.68 -21.68
N GLY A 120 1.48 -10.54 -21.59
CA GLY A 120 2.56 -10.16 -22.50
C GLY A 120 3.71 -11.18 -22.49
N PHE A 121 4.14 -11.62 -21.30
CA PHE A 121 5.16 -12.66 -21.17
C PHE A 121 4.70 -14.02 -21.74
N ASP A 122 3.44 -14.40 -21.53
CA ASP A 122 2.83 -15.62 -22.07
C ASP A 122 2.76 -15.59 -23.61
N THR A 123 2.50 -14.43 -24.22
CA THR A 123 2.56 -14.29 -25.69
C THR A 123 3.98 -14.32 -26.25
N LEU A 124 4.98 -13.94 -25.46
CA LEU A 124 6.39 -13.91 -25.87
C LEU A 124 7.08 -15.28 -25.74
N ILE A 125 6.60 -16.11 -24.82
CA ILE A 125 7.14 -17.44 -24.50
C ILE A 125 6.13 -18.47 -25.00
N VAL A 126 6.41 -19.15 -26.11
CA VAL A 126 5.51 -20.17 -26.68
C VAL A 126 5.24 -21.29 -25.66
N GLY A 127 4.08 -21.25 -25.00
CA GLY A 127 3.64 -22.28 -24.05
C GLY A 127 2.60 -21.75 -23.06
N ASN A 128 1.93 -22.65 -22.35
CA ASN A 128 0.91 -22.33 -21.35
C ASN A 128 1.55 -21.87 -20.02
N VAL A 129 2.50 -20.94 -20.10
CA VAL A 129 3.38 -20.52 -18.99
C VAL A 129 2.67 -19.47 -18.12
N GLY A 130 1.64 -18.82 -18.64
CA GLY A 130 0.87 -17.75 -17.99
C GLY A 130 0.24 -18.16 -16.66
N GLU A 131 -0.34 -19.36 -16.55
CA GLU A 131 -0.89 -19.87 -15.27
C GLU A 131 0.24 -20.10 -14.24
N MET A 132 1.39 -20.60 -14.69
CA MET A 132 2.55 -20.85 -13.83
C MET A 132 3.20 -19.54 -13.35
N LEU A 133 3.30 -18.55 -14.24
CA LEU A 133 3.77 -17.20 -13.91
C LEU A 133 2.80 -16.50 -12.96
N ALA A 134 1.49 -16.59 -13.21
CA ALA A 134 0.48 -16.06 -12.30
C ALA A 134 0.63 -16.66 -10.89
N ALA A 135 0.74 -17.98 -10.78
CA ALA A 135 0.99 -18.64 -9.49
C ALA A 135 2.31 -18.18 -8.82
N ALA A 136 3.39 -18.03 -9.60
CA ALA A 136 4.68 -17.56 -9.12
C ALA A 136 4.68 -16.09 -8.66
N THR A 137 3.73 -15.27 -9.12
CA THR A 137 3.58 -13.88 -8.68
C THR A 137 2.83 -13.71 -7.35
N ILE A 138 2.15 -14.76 -6.85
CA ILE A 138 1.44 -14.70 -5.57
C ILE A 138 2.40 -14.42 -4.39
N PRO A 139 3.55 -15.13 -4.23
CA PRO A 139 4.51 -14.78 -3.18
C PRO A 139 5.04 -13.33 -3.30
N LEU A 140 5.25 -12.84 -4.53
CA LEU A 140 5.68 -11.47 -4.76
C LEU A 140 4.63 -10.46 -4.29
N SER A 141 3.34 -10.76 -4.48
CA SER A 141 2.23 -9.94 -3.98
C SER A 141 2.28 -9.81 -2.46
N VAL A 142 2.57 -10.91 -1.76
CA VAL A 142 2.73 -10.92 -0.29
C VAL A 142 3.91 -10.04 0.13
N VAL A 143 5.04 -10.12 -0.56
CA VAL A 143 6.21 -9.26 -0.27
C VAL A 143 5.86 -7.78 -0.38
N PHE A 144 5.14 -7.37 -1.43
CA PHE A 144 4.70 -5.98 -1.60
C PHE A 144 3.70 -5.53 -0.52
N LEU A 145 2.77 -6.41 -0.13
CA LEU A 145 1.84 -6.14 0.96
C LEU A 145 2.58 -5.98 2.30
N LEU A 146 3.51 -6.89 2.60
CA LEU A 146 4.34 -6.79 3.79
C LEU A 146 5.16 -5.50 3.78
N ALA A 147 5.77 -5.14 2.66
CA ALA A 147 6.48 -3.88 2.52
C ALA A 147 5.55 -2.68 2.80
N ALA A 148 4.34 -2.66 2.25
CA ALA A 148 3.36 -1.60 2.52
C ALA A 148 2.99 -1.51 4.01
N VAL A 149 2.81 -2.64 4.69
CA VAL A 149 2.55 -2.70 6.14
C VAL A 149 3.73 -2.19 6.95
N PHE A 150 4.95 -2.65 6.67
CA PHE A 150 6.17 -2.22 7.37
C PHE A 150 6.51 -0.74 7.15
N MET A 151 6.07 -0.15 6.05
CA MET A 151 6.29 1.26 5.76
C MET A 151 5.24 2.16 6.40
N ARG A 152 4.13 1.59 6.90
CA ARG A 152 3.12 2.32 7.64
C ARG A 152 3.72 2.76 8.98
N SER A 153 3.49 4.01 9.34
CA SER A 153 4.10 4.59 10.55
C SER A 153 3.18 5.67 11.09
N THR A 154 2.82 5.58 12.36
CA THR A 154 2.01 6.58 13.05
C THR A 154 2.59 6.81 14.43
N GLY A 155 2.46 8.02 14.93
CA GLY A 155 2.90 8.33 16.28
C GLY A 155 2.84 9.82 16.58
N VAL A 156 3.33 10.17 17.76
CA VAL A 156 3.39 11.55 18.27
C VAL A 156 4.76 11.79 18.87
N LEU A 157 5.40 12.88 18.45
CA LEU A 157 6.60 13.41 19.10
C LEU A 157 6.14 14.56 19.98
N ASP A 158 6.35 14.43 21.29
CA ASP A 158 6.11 15.49 22.25
C ASP A 158 7.46 16.08 22.70
N PRO A 159 7.87 17.25 22.16
CA PRO A 159 9.16 17.84 22.49
C PRO A 159 9.21 18.37 23.94
N ASP A 160 8.06 18.73 24.52
CA ASP A 160 7.98 19.29 25.87
C ASP A 160 8.11 18.17 26.92
N GLU A 161 7.49 17.01 26.67
CA GLU A 161 7.64 15.83 27.54
C GLU A 161 8.92 15.04 27.27
N GLY A 162 9.57 15.25 26.12
CA GLY A 162 10.75 14.48 25.72
C GLY A 162 10.43 13.01 25.44
N VAL A 163 9.22 12.72 24.93
CA VAL A 163 8.73 11.36 24.68
C VAL A 163 8.29 11.20 23.22
N LEU A 164 8.70 10.08 22.63
CA LEU A 164 8.25 9.62 21.32
C LEU A 164 7.24 8.49 21.50
N PHE A 165 5.96 8.77 21.25
CA PHE A 165 4.89 7.77 21.27
C PHE A 165 4.77 7.09 19.90
N LEU A 166 4.85 5.76 19.89
CA LEU A 166 4.61 4.94 18.70
C LEU A 166 3.14 4.48 18.63
N TYR A 167 2.82 3.62 17.65
CA TYR A 167 1.45 3.17 17.33
C TYR A 167 0.67 2.67 18.56
N GLU A 168 1.33 1.95 19.45
CA GLU A 168 0.79 1.56 20.75
C GLU A 168 1.28 2.54 21.84
N PRO A 169 0.39 3.09 22.69
CA PRO A 169 0.75 4.06 23.72
C PRO A 169 1.73 3.48 24.76
N GLU A 170 1.85 2.15 24.80
CA GLU A 170 2.75 1.38 25.67
C GLU A 170 4.19 1.37 25.13
N ASP A 171 4.38 1.67 23.84
CA ASP A 171 5.68 1.80 23.15
C ASP A 171 6.19 3.25 23.17
N ALA A 172 6.07 3.92 24.33
CA ALA A 172 6.61 5.25 24.54
C ALA A 172 8.14 5.17 24.72
N ILE A 173 8.88 5.93 23.92
CA ILE A 173 10.34 6.01 24.00
C ILE A 173 10.70 7.35 24.64
N ASP A 174 11.24 7.27 25.84
CA ASP A 174 11.87 8.41 26.51
C ASP A 174 13.17 8.80 25.79
N LEU A 175 13.24 10.06 25.34
CA LEU A 175 14.37 10.57 24.58
C LEU A 175 15.65 10.65 25.44
N GLU A 176 15.53 10.77 26.76
CA GLU A 176 16.70 10.77 27.66
C GLU A 176 17.45 9.44 27.66
N GLN A 177 16.75 8.35 27.33
CA GLN A 177 17.33 7.02 27.20
C GLN A 177 18.09 6.85 25.89
N LEU A 178 18.05 7.81 24.96
CA LEU A 178 18.78 7.75 23.71
C LEU A 178 20.17 8.39 23.88
N SER A 179 21.20 7.69 23.41
CA SER A 179 22.58 8.18 23.37
C SER A 179 22.96 8.80 22.04
N ALA A 180 22.31 8.38 20.95
CA ALA A 180 22.50 8.98 19.63
C ALA A 180 21.33 8.62 18.71
N VAL A 181 20.99 9.56 17.84
CA VAL A 181 20.09 9.35 16.71
C VAL A 181 20.88 9.52 15.42
N SER A 182 20.68 8.61 14.47
CA SER A 182 21.25 8.75 13.13
C SER A 182 20.15 8.65 12.10
N THR A 183 20.07 9.63 11.21
CA THR A 183 19.03 9.70 10.19
C THR A 183 19.61 9.39 8.81
N ARG A 184 18.86 8.64 8.00
CA ARG A 184 19.14 8.44 6.58
C ARG A 184 17.89 8.73 5.77
N SER A 185 17.91 9.80 4.99
CA SER A 185 16.79 10.19 4.14
C SER A 185 16.65 9.29 2.90
N ILE A 186 15.42 8.86 2.61
CA ILE A 186 15.02 8.12 1.41
C ILE A 186 13.63 8.65 1.00
N GLY A 187 13.54 9.37 -0.13
CA GLY A 187 12.28 9.77 -0.76
C GLY A 187 11.21 10.33 0.20
N GLY A 188 11.38 11.57 0.67
CA GLY A 188 10.45 12.24 1.61
C GLY A 188 10.33 11.59 3.00
N SER A 189 11.15 10.59 3.26
CA SER A 189 11.12 9.73 4.46
C SER A 189 12.52 9.63 5.03
N ALA A 190 12.64 9.25 6.29
CA ALA A 190 13.91 8.99 6.92
C ALA A 190 13.88 7.66 7.67
N ILE A 191 14.92 6.85 7.47
CA ILE A 191 15.22 5.73 8.35
C ILE A 191 16.01 6.31 9.51
N VAL A 192 15.39 6.27 10.68
CA VAL A 192 15.98 6.73 11.93
C VAL A 192 16.51 5.53 12.70
N ARG A 193 17.80 5.59 13.05
CA ARG A 193 18.46 4.60 13.89
C ARG A 193 18.57 5.15 15.30
N LEU A 194 17.99 4.43 16.26
CA LEU A 194 18.01 4.80 17.66
C LEU A 194 19.10 4.00 18.39
N ARG A 195 20.03 4.70 19.03
CA ARG A 195 21.00 4.10 19.94
C ARG A 195 20.58 4.46 21.36
N TYR A 196 20.31 3.44 22.17
CA TYR A 196 19.95 3.61 23.57
C TYR A 196 21.22 3.78 24.40
N ARG A 197 21.15 4.57 25.46
CA ARG A 197 22.14 4.64 26.52
C ARG A 197 22.05 3.32 27.29
N THR A 198 23.19 2.72 27.60
CA THR A 198 23.26 1.45 28.32
C THR A 198 23.89 1.71 29.68
N PRO A 199 23.14 2.25 30.67
CA PRO A 199 23.62 2.24 32.05
C PRO A 199 23.86 0.78 32.47
N ASP A 200 25.00 0.50 33.10
CA ASP A 200 25.33 -0.81 33.70
C ASP A 200 25.31 -2.03 32.76
N ASN A 201 25.51 -1.80 31.45
CA ASN A 201 25.53 -2.84 30.42
C ASN A 201 24.19 -3.62 30.29
N GLU A 202 23.09 -3.04 30.78
CA GLU A 202 21.76 -3.64 30.73
C GLU A 202 21.04 -3.35 29.41
N TYR A 203 20.43 -4.36 28.80
CA TYR A 203 19.74 -4.21 27.53
C TYR A 203 18.39 -3.53 27.72
N ILE A 204 18.25 -2.30 27.20
CA ILE A 204 16.96 -1.63 27.12
C ILE A 204 16.16 -2.19 25.93
N PRO A 205 14.97 -2.79 26.16
CA PRO A 205 14.08 -3.22 25.09
C PRO A 205 13.50 -2.00 24.37
N GLY A 206 13.48 -2.04 23.04
CA GLY A 206 12.92 -0.96 22.24
C GLY A 206 13.31 -1.05 20.76
N PRO A 207 12.55 -0.38 19.87
CA PRO A 207 12.84 -0.40 18.45
C PRO A 207 14.14 0.33 18.17
N ARG A 208 15.00 -0.28 17.35
CA ARG A 208 16.33 0.27 16.98
C ARG A 208 16.32 0.99 15.64
N ARG A 209 15.27 0.78 14.83
CA ARG A 209 15.09 1.40 13.53
C ARG A 209 13.62 1.76 13.35
N LEU A 210 13.38 3.02 13.03
CA LEU A 210 12.06 3.55 12.74
C LEU A 210 12.06 4.18 11.34
N LEU A 211 10.94 4.06 10.64
CA LEU A 211 10.70 4.81 9.41
C LEU A 211 9.80 5.99 9.76
N LEU A 212 10.33 7.20 9.66
CA LEU A 212 9.63 8.43 10.04
C LEU A 212 9.53 9.39 8.84
N PRO A 213 8.54 10.30 8.83
CA PRO A 213 8.58 11.45 7.93
C PRO A 213 9.84 12.28 8.16
N GLN A 214 10.40 12.85 7.09
CA GLN A 214 11.66 13.57 7.17
C GLN A 214 11.63 14.72 8.19
N ARG A 215 10.50 15.45 8.28
CA ARG A 215 10.30 16.52 9.27
C ARG A 215 10.44 16.02 10.71
N VAL A 216 9.80 14.89 11.04
CA VAL A 216 9.85 14.31 12.40
C VAL A 216 11.27 13.82 12.71
N ALA A 217 11.96 13.23 11.73
CA ALA A 217 13.33 12.77 11.91
C ALA A 217 14.32 13.91 12.17
N THR A 218 14.18 15.04 11.47
CA THR A 218 15.02 16.24 11.70
C THR A 218 14.77 16.82 13.08
N GLU A 219 13.51 16.89 13.53
CA GLU A 219 13.19 17.38 14.87
C GLU A 219 13.78 16.45 15.95
N LEU A 220 13.59 15.14 15.79
CA LEU A 220 14.11 14.14 16.72
C LEU A 220 15.64 14.18 16.83
N GLU A 221 16.34 14.37 15.71
CA GLU A 221 17.80 14.52 15.68
C GLU A 221 18.25 15.81 16.38
N SER A 222 17.47 16.88 16.31
CA SER A 222 17.75 18.14 17.02
C SER A 222 17.54 18.09 18.53
N LEU A 223 16.69 17.18 19.01
CA LEU A 223 16.37 17.02 20.45
C LEU A 223 17.36 16.10 21.18
N VAL A 224 17.97 15.13 20.48
CA VAL A 224 18.89 14.14 21.07
C VAL A 224 20.37 14.45 20.76
N GLY A 225 20.63 15.27 19.75
CA GLY A 225 21.97 15.63 19.24
C GLY A 225 22.70 16.69 20.05
#